data_AF-A0A1A9WRX9-F1
#
_entry.id   AF-A0A1A9WRX9-F1
#
_cell.length_a   1.000
_cell.length_b   1.000
_cell.length_c   1.000
_cell.angle_alpha   90.00
_cell.angle_beta   90.00
_cell.angle_gamma   90.00
#
_symmetry.space_group_name_H-M   'P 1'
#
loop_
_entity.id
_entity.type
_entity.pdbx_description
1 polymer ?
#
loop_
_entity_poly.entity_id
_entity_poly.type
_entity_poly.pdbx_seq_one_letter_code
_entity_poly.pdbx_strand_id
1 'polypeptide(L)'
;MDIFILLNKLFIACPGIGQIYMLVRKKKNSNVSKRVEEIFNDPIFDTMKMMKPKFRHHIISVPGDCMLTDLGLSSEDRRTLIEKVNIVFHMAATVRFDEKFKIAMQINAKAARDIMLLCNEMKNLKSCLHVSTAYSCCPQTRIEEKFYAAPRNTKNLILLTECAPDKLLDSMTPILLGEYPNTYTFTKAVAEDILLVNWYILQEEEEEKEKEKEKEKEKEVN
;
A
#
# COMPACT_ATOMS: atom_id res chain seq x y z
N MET A 1 9.95 7.03 11.10
CA MET A 1 9.28 7.53 12.31
C MET A 1 7.83 7.04 12.35
N ASP A 2 7.05 7.25 11.28
CA ASP A 2 5.62 6.94 11.25
C ASP A 2 5.27 5.47 11.52
N ILE A 3 6.02 4.53 10.94
CA ILE A 3 5.81 3.10 11.21
C ILE A 3 6.09 2.73 12.67
N PHE A 4 6.98 3.43 13.36
CA PHE A 4 7.30 3.14 14.76
C PHE A 4 6.15 3.58 15.67
N ILE A 5 5.57 4.74 15.38
CA ILE A 5 4.38 5.26 16.06
C ILE A 5 3.19 4.31 15.84
N LEU A 6 2.96 3.86 14.60
CA LEU A 6 1.89 2.91 14.30
C LEU A 6 2.06 1.61 15.10
N LEU A 7 3.24 0.99 15.04
CA LEU A 7 3.51 -0.26 15.77
C LEU A 7 3.32 -0.09 17.28
N ASN A 8 3.88 0.97 17.87
CA ASN A 8 3.72 1.27 19.28
C ASN A 8 2.24 1.43 19.67
N LYS A 9 1.48 2.20 18.89
CA LYS A 9 0.05 2.44 19.13
C LYS A 9 -0.76 1.15 19.00
N LEU A 10 -0.50 0.33 17.99
CA LEU A 10 -1.16 -0.96 17.80
C LEU A 10 -0.93 -1.87 19.01
N PHE A 11 0.30 -1.99 19.50
CA PHE A 11 0.60 -2.86 20.65
C PHE A 11 -0.03 -2.40 21.97
N ILE A 12 -0.18 -1.09 22.16
CA ILE A 12 -0.79 -0.50 23.36
C ILE A 12 -2.32 -0.57 23.27
N ALA A 13 -2.90 -0.11 22.17
CA ALA A 13 -4.34 0.07 22.02
C ALA A 13 -5.08 -1.21 21.61
N CYS A 14 -4.41 -2.17 20.97
CA CYS A 14 -5.02 -3.38 20.44
C CYS A 14 -4.36 -4.63 21.07
N PRO A 15 -4.69 -4.98 22.33
CA PRO A 15 -4.06 -6.11 23.02
C PRO A 15 -4.35 -7.48 22.38
N GLY A 16 -5.39 -7.59 21.55
CA GLY A 16 -5.77 -8.82 20.85
C GLY A 16 -5.07 -9.05 19.51
N ILE A 17 -4.02 -8.28 19.18
CA ILE A 17 -3.25 -8.50 17.96
C ILE A 17 -2.61 -9.89 17.99
N GLY A 18 -2.92 -10.69 16.97
CA GLY A 18 -2.29 -11.98 16.70
C GLY A 18 -0.86 -11.78 16.19
N GLN A 19 -0.68 -11.63 14.88
CA GLN A 19 0.63 -11.36 14.27
C GLN A 19 0.59 -10.08 13.42
N ILE A 20 1.71 -9.37 13.37
CA ILE A 20 1.98 -8.25 12.46
C ILE A 20 3.00 -8.72 11.43
N TYR A 21 2.54 -8.89 10.19
CA TYR A 21 3.40 -9.18 9.06
C TYR A 21 3.98 -7.87 8.53
N MET A 22 5.30 -7.73 8.58
CA MET A 22 5.98 -6.51 8.14
C MET A 22 6.77 -6.79 6.86
N LEU A 23 6.37 -6.14 5.77
CA LEU A 23 7.08 -6.21 4.50
C LEU A 23 8.42 -5.45 4.61
N VAL A 24 9.54 -6.13 4.36
CA VAL A 24 10.88 -5.57 4.52
C VAL A 24 11.74 -5.84 3.30
N ARG A 25 12.30 -4.76 2.75
CA ARG A 25 13.24 -4.81 1.62
C ARG A 25 14.51 -5.55 1.99
N LYS A 26 14.87 -6.56 1.20
CA LYS A 26 16.20 -7.20 1.27
C LYS A 26 17.26 -6.19 0.84
N LYS A 27 18.23 -5.87 1.71
CA LYS A 27 19.48 -5.22 1.30
C LYS A 27 20.56 -6.27 1.07
N LYS A 28 21.51 -6.01 0.16
CA LYS A 28 22.74 -6.81 0.04
C LYS A 28 23.39 -6.91 1.43
N ASN A 29 23.64 -8.13 1.89
CA ASN A 29 24.35 -8.46 3.15
C ASN A 29 23.61 -8.18 4.47
N SER A 30 22.28 -8.06 4.50
CA SER A 30 21.53 -7.93 5.77
C SER A 30 20.51 -9.06 5.96
N ASN A 31 20.51 -9.68 7.14
CA ASN A 31 19.41 -10.54 7.56
C ASN A 31 18.17 -9.67 7.85
N VAL A 32 17.06 -9.97 7.17
CA VAL A 32 15.80 -9.22 7.27
C VAL A 32 15.32 -9.15 8.73
N SER A 33 15.44 -10.26 9.48
CA SER A 33 15.03 -10.34 10.88
C SER A 33 15.85 -9.41 11.78
N LYS A 34 17.16 -9.24 11.51
CA LYS A 34 18.00 -8.32 12.30
C LYS A 34 17.58 -6.86 12.12
N ARG A 35 17.22 -6.45 10.90
CA ARG A 35 16.72 -5.11 10.60
C ARG A 35 15.41 -4.82 11.34
N VAL A 36 14.57 -5.83 11.48
CA VAL A 36 13.33 -5.72 12.25
C VAL A 36 13.62 -5.57 13.75
N GLU A 37 14.55 -6.34 14.30
CA GLU A 37 14.94 -6.19 15.70
C GLU A 37 15.52 -4.80 16.01
N GLU A 38 16.31 -4.24 15.09
CA GLU A 38 16.90 -2.91 15.25
C GLU A 38 15.85 -1.79 15.34
N ILE A 39 14.68 -1.94 14.71
CA ILE A 39 13.57 -0.98 14.84
C ILE A 39 13.15 -0.81 16.30
N PHE A 40 13.15 -1.90 17.08
CA PHE A 40 12.70 -1.90 18.46
C PHE A 40 13.75 -1.42 19.46
N ASN A 41 14.91 -0.95 18.99
CA ASN A 41 15.89 -0.27 19.83
C ASN A 41 15.52 1.20 20.05
N ASP A 42 14.63 1.77 19.23
CA ASP A 42 14.17 3.15 19.36
C ASP A 42 13.50 3.41 20.72
N PRO A 43 13.75 4.56 21.38
CA PRO A 43 13.16 4.90 22.68
C PRO A 43 11.63 4.88 22.73
N ILE A 44 10.94 5.06 21.59
CA ILE A 44 9.47 4.97 21.54
C ILE A 44 8.95 3.62 22.04
N PHE A 45 9.77 2.57 21.96
CA PHE A 45 9.42 1.24 22.43
C PHE A 45 9.83 0.96 23.89
N ASP A 46 10.43 1.90 24.61
CA ASP A 46 10.91 1.65 25.99
C ASP A 46 9.77 1.28 26.93
N THR A 47 8.65 1.99 26.84
CA THR A 47 7.43 1.66 27.58
C THR A 47 6.93 0.24 27.24
N MET A 48 7.02 -0.16 25.97
CA MET A 48 6.62 -1.50 25.51
C MET A 48 7.57 -2.59 26.02
N LYS A 49 8.88 -2.32 26.05
CA LYS A 49 9.89 -3.24 26.62
C LYS A 49 9.61 -3.52 28.09
N MET A 50 9.14 -2.52 28.85
CA MET A 50 8.76 -2.68 30.26
C MET A 50 7.42 -3.41 30.45
N MET A 51 6.36 -2.97 29.74
CA MET A 51 5.01 -3.50 29.97
C MET A 51 4.77 -4.88 29.35
N LYS A 52 5.34 -5.15 28.18
CA LYS A 52 5.11 -6.39 27.42
C LYS A 52 6.42 -6.86 26.79
N PRO A 53 7.42 -7.33 27.56
CA PRO A 53 8.78 -7.62 27.03
C PRO A 53 8.81 -8.61 25.85
N LYS A 54 7.78 -9.44 25.68
CA LYS A 54 7.64 -10.39 24.58
C LYS A 54 6.92 -9.84 23.34
N PHE A 55 6.56 -8.55 23.29
CA PHE A 55 5.75 -7.97 22.20
C PHE A 55 6.34 -8.22 20.80
N ARG A 56 7.66 -8.36 20.69
CA ARG A 56 8.37 -8.62 19.44
C ARG A 56 8.02 -9.96 18.78
N HIS A 57 7.56 -10.96 19.55
CA HIS A 57 7.16 -12.27 19.00
C HIS A 57 5.93 -12.18 18.08
N HIS A 58 5.17 -11.08 18.19
CA HIS A 58 4.06 -10.81 17.29
C HIS A 58 4.52 -10.37 15.90
N ILE A 59 5.79 -9.99 15.71
CA ILE A 59 6.29 -9.48 14.43
C ILE A 59 6.83 -10.63 13.58
N ILE A 60 6.32 -10.75 12.36
CA ILE A 60 6.85 -11.64 11.33
C ILE A 60 7.41 -10.77 10.21
N SER A 61 8.70 -10.89 9.94
CA SER A 61 9.33 -10.19 8.82
C SER A 61 9.07 -10.93 7.51
N VAL A 62 8.43 -10.27 6.55
CA VAL A 62 8.16 -10.80 5.22
C VAL A 62 9.06 -10.10 4.21
N PRO A 63 9.94 -10.83 3.50
CA PRO A 63 10.77 -10.20 2.49
C PRO A 63 9.94 -9.69 1.31
N GLY A 64 10.12 -8.43 0.91
CA GLY A 64 9.47 -7.87 -0.27
C GLY A 64 9.95 -6.46 -0.58
N ASP A 65 9.67 -5.99 -1.79
CA ASP A 65 10.11 -4.71 -2.33
C ASP A 65 9.02 -4.12 -3.25
N CYS A 66 8.53 -2.93 -2.92
CA CYS A 66 7.54 -2.19 -3.71
C CYS A 66 8.03 -1.85 -5.13
N MET A 67 9.34 -1.94 -5.41
CA MET A 67 9.87 -1.81 -6.76
C MET A 67 9.60 -3.02 -7.65
N LEU A 68 9.34 -4.19 -7.07
CA LEU A 68 9.18 -5.44 -7.80
C LEU A 68 7.69 -5.71 -8.06
N THR A 69 7.42 -6.40 -9.16
CA THR A 69 6.08 -6.93 -9.45
C THR A 69 5.63 -7.84 -8.32
N ASP A 70 4.34 -7.74 -7.97
CA ASP A 70 3.74 -8.48 -6.86
C ASP A 70 4.50 -8.30 -5.53
N LEU A 71 5.03 -7.09 -5.34
CA LEU A 71 5.79 -6.68 -4.16
C LEU A 71 7.04 -7.55 -3.91
N GLY A 72 7.49 -8.34 -4.89
CA GLY A 72 8.60 -9.28 -4.75
C GLY A 72 8.36 -10.40 -3.74
N LEU A 73 7.09 -10.73 -3.46
CA LEU A 73 6.72 -11.80 -2.55
C LEU A 73 7.04 -13.17 -3.14
N SER A 74 7.43 -14.12 -2.28
CA SER A 74 7.42 -15.53 -2.65
C SER A 74 5.97 -16.05 -2.70
N SER A 75 5.72 -17.13 -3.45
CA SER A 75 4.39 -17.75 -3.48
C SER A 75 3.93 -18.25 -2.10
N GLU A 76 4.87 -18.61 -1.22
CA GLU A 76 4.59 -19.03 0.15
C GLU A 76 4.20 -17.85 1.04
N ASP A 77 4.98 -16.76 0.99
CA ASP A 77 4.68 -15.53 1.73
C ASP A 77 3.33 -14.95 1.29
N ARG A 78 3.10 -14.86 -0.03
CA ARG A 78 1.84 -14.37 -0.60
C ARG A 78 0.63 -15.15 -0.05
N ARG A 79 0.69 -16.47 -0.13
CA ARG A 79 -0.38 -17.35 0.40
C ARG A 79 -0.60 -17.16 1.89
N THR A 80 0.48 -17.02 2.66
CA THR A 80 0.38 -16.74 4.10
C THR A 80 -0.35 -15.43 4.36
N LEU A 81 -0.01 -14.36 3.63
CA LEU A 81 -0.68 -13.07 3.76
C LEU A 81 -2.17 -13.17 3.39
N ILE A 82 -2.49 -13.82 2.27
CA ILE A 82 -3.87 -14.07 1.80
C ILE A 82 -4.72 -14.78 2.87
N GLU A 83 -4.14 -15.75 3.58
CA GLU A 83 -4.88 -16.56 4.55
C GLU A 83 -5.02 -15.89 5.92
N LYS A 84 -4.00 -15.14 6.36
CA LYS A 84 -3.85 -14.72 7.76
C LYS A 84 -4.10 -13.25 8.01
N VAL A 85 -3.99 -12.38 7.01
CA VAL A 85 -4.08 -10.93 7.22
C VAL A 85 -5.53 -10.46 7.18
N ASN A 86 -5.89 -9.64 8.17
CA ASN A 86 -7.22 -9.02 8.28
C ASN A 86 -7.20 -7.52 8.04
N ILE A 87 -6.08 -6.85 8.30
CA ILE A 87 -5.96 -5.39 8.17
C ILE A 87 -4.62 -5.10 7.50
N VAL A 88 -4.66 -4.26 6.47
CA VAL A 88 -3.46 -3.84 5.72
C VAL A 88 -3.21 -2.36 5.97
N PHE A 89 -1.98 -2.03 6.37
CA PHE A 89 -1.47 -0.65 6.44
C PHE A 89 -0.42 -0.44 5.35
N HIS A 90 -0.79 0.22 4.26
CA HIS A 90 0.12 0.57 3.18
C HIS A 90 0.70 1.97 3.42
N MET A 91 1.91 2.00 3.99
CA MET A 91 2.66 3.23 4.30
C MET A 91 3.96 3.38 3.50
N ALA A 92 4.35 2.36 2.73
CA ALA A 92 5.58 2.38 1.98
C ALA A 92 5.51 3.41 0.84
N ALA A 93 6.43 4.35 0.82
CA ALA A 93 6.54 5.37 -0.20
C ALA A 93 7.99 5.87 -0.33
N THR A 94 8.37 6.36 -1.51
CA THR A 94 9.49 7.29 -1.64
C THR A 94 8.95 8.71 -1.50
N VAL A 95 9.48 9.45 -0.52
CA VAL A 95 9.10 10.84 -0.20
C VAL A 95 10.07 11.87 -0.78
N ARG A 96 10.99 11.42 -1.63
CA ARG A 96 11.97 12.28 -2.29
C ARG A 96 11.30 13.06 -3.41
N PHE A 97 11.39 14.39 -3.35
CA PHE A 97 10.76 15.27 -4.35
C PHE A 97 11.51 15.26 -5.69
N ASP A 98 12.77 14.85 -5.69
CA ASP A 98 13.66 14.74 -6.85
C ASP A 98 13.81 13.29 -7.37
N GLU A 99 12.97 12.37 -6.90
CA GLU A 99 13.00 10.98 -7.34
C GLU A 99 12.63 10.88 -8.83
N LYS A 100 13.33 10.00 -9.56
CA LYS A 100 13.00 9.73 -10.97
C LYS A 100 11.54 9.29 -11.09
N PHE A 101 10.85 9.84 -12.09
CA PHE A 101 9.42 9.59 -12.31
C PHE A 101 9.07 8.09 -12.31
N LYS A 102 9.86 7.27 -13.01
CA LYS A 102 9.68 5.82 -13.06
C LYS A 102 9.76 5.15 -11.67
N ILE A 103 10.74 5.54 -10.86
CA ILE A 103 10.94 4.99 -9.51
C ILE A 103 9.79 5.43 -8.60
N ALA A 104 9.42 6.71 -8.63
CA ALA A 104 8.31 7.23 -7.85
C ALA A 104 6.98 6.55 -8.23
N MET A 105 6.70 6.39 -9.53
CA MET A 105 5.52 5.68 -10.02
C MET A 105 5.51 4.21 -9.57
N GLN A 106 6.66 3.53 -9.63
CA GLN A 106 6.76 2.14 -9.21
C GLN A 106 6.43 1.98 -7.71
N ILE A 107 7.07 2.78 -6.85
CA ILE A 107 6.96 2.65 -5.39
C ILE A 107 5.63 3.19 -4.87
N ASN A 108 5.18 4.36 -5.33
CA ASN A 108 4.05 5.05 -4.72
C ASN A 108 2.72 4.66 -5.37
N ALA A 109 2.69 4.42 -6.68
CA ALA A 109 1.44 4.15 -7.42
C ALA A 109 1.28 2.66 -7.76
N LYS A 110 2.22 2.07 -8.50
CA LYS A 110 2.13 0.65 -8.89
C LYS A 110 2.10 -0.27 -7.66
N ALA A 111 2.92 -0.03 -6.64
CA ALA A 111 2.86 -0.83 -5.42
C ALA A 111 1.50 -0.72 -4.70
N ALA A 112 0.83 0.44 -4.76
CA ALA A 112 -0.52 0.59 -4.21
C ALA A 112 -1.52 -0.30 -4.96
N ARG A 113 -1.43 -0.38 -6.29
CA ARG A 113 -2.20 -1.33 -7.10
C ARG A 113 -1.87 -2.77 -6.72
N ASP A 114 -0.60 -3.13 -6.64
CA ASP A 114 -0.19 -4.51 -6.33
C ASP A 114 -0.65 -4.91 -4.90
N ILE A 115 -0.69 -3.97 -3.95
CA ILE A 115 -1.34 -4.14 -2.63
C ILE A 115 -2.85 -4.34 -2.76
N MET A 116 -3.55 -3.55 -3.58
CA MET A 116 -5.00 -3.74 -3.80
C MET A 116 -5.30 -5.13 -4.37
N LEU A 117 -4.52 -5.57 -5.36
CA LEU A 117 -4.66 -6.91 -5.94
C LEU A 117 -4.45 -8.01 -4.88
N LEU A 118 -3.43 -7.88 -4.04
CA LEU A 118 -3.23 -8.78 -2.89
C LEU A 118 -4.40 -8.73 -1.90
N CYS A 119 -4.93 -7.54 -1.60
CA CYS A 119 -6.06 -7.35 -0.70
C CYS A 119 -7.33 -8.05 -1.23
N ASN A 120 -7.59 -7.97 -2.54
CA ASN A 120 -8.75 -8.60 -3.15
C ASN A 120 -8.73 -10.13 -3.04
N GLU A 121 -7.55 -10.74 -2.91
CA GLU A 121 -7.38 -12.18 -2.69
C GLU A 121 -7.46 -12.59 -1.21
N MET A 122 -7.35 -11.65 -0.26
CA MET A 122 -7.31 -11.97 1.18
C MET A 122 -8.66 -12.46 1.70
N LYS A 123 -8.65 -13.66 2.30
CA LYS A 123 -9.88 -14.37 2.72
C LYS A 123 -10.65 -13.69 3.85
N ASN A 124 -9.95 -12.95 4.69
CA ASN A 124 -10.50 -12.39 5.93
C ASN A 124 -10.21 -10.88 6.08
N LEU A 125 -10.00 -10.19 4.96
CA LEU A 125 -9.75 -8.76 4.95
C LEU A 125 -10.94 -7.99 5.55
N LYS A 126 -10.65 -7.03 6.41
CA LYS A 126 -11.61 -6.13 7.06
C LYS A 126 -11.36 -4.68 6.68
N SER A 127 -10.10 -4.30 6.45
CA SER A 127 -9.76 -2.93 6.06
C SER A 127 -8.38 -2.89 5.39
N CYS A 128 -8.25 -2.03 4.37
CA CYS A 128 -6.97 -1.62 3.83
C CYS A 128 -6.85 -0.11 3.95
N LEU A 129 -5.81 0.36 4.65
CA LEU A 129 -5.51 1.76 4.88
C LEU A 129 -4.30 2.16 4.04
N HIS A 130 -4.45 3.16 3.18
CA HIS A 130 -3.34 3.80 2.48
C HIS A 130 -3.03 5.15 3.12
N VAL A 131 -1.76 5.36 3.49
CA VAL A 131 -1.32 6.65 4.01
C VAL A 131 -0.90 7.52 2.84
N SER A 132 -1.73 8.52 2.50
CA SER A 132 -1.41 9.50 1.47
C SER A 132 -0.66 10.72 2.02
N THR A 133 -0.77 11.87 1.38
CA THR A 133 -0.19 13.15 1.80
C THR A 133 -1.18 14.28 1.55
N ALA A 134 -1.25 15.27 2.44
CA ALA A 134 -2.09 16.45 2.25
C ALA A 134 -1.74 17.25 0.97
N TYR A 135 -0.57 16.99 0.37
CA TYR A 135 -0.10 17.62 -0.86
C TYR A 135 -0.49 16.87 -2.14
N SER A 136 -1.21 15.75 -2.07
CA SER A 136 -1.67 15.01 -3.28
C SER A 136 -2.60 15.85 -4.14
N CYS A 137 -3.29 16.81 -3.54
CA CYS A 137 -4.21 17.72 -4.20
C CYS A 137 -3.66 19.14 -4.33
N CYS A 138 -2.33 19.32 -4.28
CA CYS A 138 -1.71 20.65 -4.29
C CYS A 138 -1.96 21.55 -5.52
N PRO A 139 -2.40 21.06 -6.71
CA PRO A 139 -2.88 21.96 -7.76
C PRO A 139 -4.20 22.67 -7.41
N GLN A 140 -4.96 22.15 -6.44
CA GLN A 140 -6.22 22.75 -6.02
C GLN A 140 -5.98 23.94 -5.10
N THR A 141 -6.72 25.03 -5.31
CA THR A 141 -6.66 26.22 -4.45
C THR A 141 -7.35 26.02 -3.10
N ARG A 142 -8.34 25.12 -3.05
CA ARG A 142 -9.05 24.72 -1.83
C ARG A 142 -9.14 23.20 -1.76
N ILE A 143 -8.61 22.64 -0.69
CA ILE A 143 -8.57 21.20 -0.44
C ILE A 143 -9.66 20.83 0.58
N GLU A 144 -10.47 19.83 0.24
CA GLU A 144 -11.54 19.23 1.04
C GLU A 144 -11.24 17.74 1.24
N GLU A 145 -11.84 17.12 2.25
CA GLU A 145 -11.71 15.68 2.51
C GLU A 145 -12.60 14.87 1.55
N LYS A 146 -12.21 14.84 0.28
CA LYS A 146 -12.86 14.06 -0.78
C LYS A 146 -11.84 13.53 -1.77
N PHE A 147 -12.25 12.56 -2.58
CA PHE A 147 -11.45 12.14 -3.72
C PHE A 147 -11.50 13.18 -4.83
N TYR A 148 -10.34 13.46 -5.42
CA TYR A 148 -10.19 14.31 -6.58
C TYR A 148 -9.96 13.46 -7.83
N ALA A 149 -10.29 14.02 -8.98
CA ALA A 149 -10.01 13.37 -10.26
C ALA A 149 -8.50 13.13 -10.42
N ALA A 150 -8.15 11.96 -10.95
CA ALA A 150 -6.77 11.61 -11.24
C ALA A 150 -6.11 12.67 -12.15
N PRO A 151 -4.83 12.99 -11.95
CA PRO A 151 -4.13 13.95 -12.80
C PRO A 151 -3.99 13.47 -14.25
N ARG A 152 -3.99 12.15 -14.46
CA ARG A 152 -3.87 11.46 -15.75
C ARG A 152 -4.52 10.08 -15.61
N ASN A 153 -4.77 9.41 -16.74
CA ASN A 153 -5.21 8.01 -16.71
C ASN A 153 -4.14 7.10 -16.08
N THR A 154 -4.46 6.52 -14.94
CA THR A 154 -3.50 5.74 -14.14
C THR A 154 -3.03 4.45 -14.82
N LYS A 155 -3.93 3.74 -15.51
CA LYS A 155 -3.57 2.51 -16.24
C LYS A 155 -2.52 2.82 -17.32
N ASN A 156 -2.73 3.90 -18.07
CA ASN A 156 -1.80 4.34 -19.11
C ASN A 156 -0.47 4.82 -18.53
N LEU A 157 -0.46 5.51 -17.38
CA LEU A 157 0.77 5.91 -16.72
C LEU A 157 1.62 4.71 -16.30
N ILE A 158 0.99 3.68 -15.71
CA ILE A 158 1.75 2.49 -15.29
C ILE A 158 2.32 1.78 -16.53
N LEU A 159 1.51 1.58 -17.57
CA LEU A 159 1.98 0.98 -18.82
C LEU A 159 3.12 1.78 -19.45
N LEU A 160 3.01 3.10 -19.48
CA LEU A 160 4.06 3.99 -19.98
C LEU A 160 5.36 3.78 -19.20
N THR A 161 5.32 3.71 -17.87
CA THR A 161 6.54 3.50 -17.05
C THR A 161 7.15 2.11 -17.20
N GLU A 162 6.35 1.10 -17.56
CA GLU A 162 6.82 -0.26 -17.80
C GLU A 162 7.46 -0.41 -19.18
N CYS A 163 6.95 0.29 -20.20
CA CYS A 163 7.40 0.14 -21.59
C CYS A 163 8.44 1.19 -22.03
N ALA A 164 8.40 2.41 -21.50
CA ALA A 164 9.24 3.49 -22.02
C ALA A 164 10.69 3.41 -21.49
N PRO A 165 11.69 3.71 -22.33
CA PRO A 165 13.07 3.89 -21.90
C PRO A 165 13.20 5.05 -20.91
N ASP A 166 14.10 4.91 -19.92
CA ASP A 166 14.28 5.91 -18.86
C ASP A 166 14.56 7.31 -19.41
N LYS A 167 15.41 7.45 -20.44
CA LYS A 167 15.71 8.75 -21.06
C LYS A 167 14.46 9.42 -21.66
N LEU A 168 13.56 8.64 -22.23
CA LEU A 168 12.32 9.17 -22.80
C LEU A 168 11.38 9.64 -21.67
N LEU A 169 11.23 8.83 -20.62
CA LEU A 169 10.46 9.21 -19.44
C LEU A 169 11.00 10.48 -18.77
N ASP A 170 12.32 10.59 -18.62
CA ASP A 170 12.96 11.77 -18.05
C ASP A 170 12.62 13.02 -18.89
N SER A 171 12.66 12.94 -20.22
CA SER A 171 12.28 14.05 -21.11
C SER A 171 10.79 14.41 -21.07
N MET A 172 9.92 13.42 -20.82
CA MET A 172 8.46 13.60 -20.72
C MET A 172 8.01 14.04 -19.33
N THR A 173 8.83 13.84 -18.29
CA THR A 173 8.45 14.05 -16.89
C THR A 173 7.86 15.45 -16.62
N PRO A 174 8.46 16.56 -17.10
CA PRO A 174 7.87 17.89 -16.89
C PRO A 174 6.46 18.03 -17.47
N ILE A 175 6.22 17.42 -18.64
CA ILE A 175 4.91 17.42 -19.30
C ILE A 175 3.92 16.55 -18.54
N LEU A 176 4.36 15.38 -18.07
CA LEU A 176 3.51 14.44 -17.32
C LEU A 176 3.03 15.06 -16.00
N LEU A 177 3.94 15.70 -15.26
CA LEU A 177 3.64 16.36 -13.99
C LEU A 177 2.64 17.51 -14.14
N GLY A 178 2.72 18.29 -15.23
CA GLY A 178 1.83 19.43 -15.44
C GLY A 178 1.94 20.44 -14.30
N GLU A 179 0.85 20.64 -13.56
CA GLU A 179 0.77 21.59 -12.43
C GLU A 179 1.41 21.06 -11.14
N TYR A 180 1.75 19.77 -11.07
CA TYR A 180 2.33 19.18 -9.87
C TYR A 180 3.78 19.62 -9.69
N PRO A 181 4.17 20.07 -8.49
CA PRO A 181 5.51 20.62 -8.24
C PRO A 181 6.61 19.55 -8.23
N ASN A 182 6.26 18.28 -8.05
CA ASN A 182 7.23 17.19 -7.98
C ASN A 182 6.59 15.80 -8.20
N THR A 183 7.44 14.79 -8.40
CA THR A 183 7.02 13.39 -8.62
C THR A 183 6.34 12.77 -7.40
N TYR A 184 6.71 13.17 -6.18
CA TYR A 184 6.07 12.64 -4.96
C TYR A 184 4.58 13.00 -4.89
N THR A 185 4.24 14.28 -4.92
CA THR A 185 2.84 14.75 -4.85
C THR A 185 1.98 14.18 -5.98
N PHE A 186 2.51 14.17 -7.20
CA PHE A 186 1.86 13.56 -8.36
C PHE A 186 1.56 12.07 -8.15
N THR A 187 2.58 11.29 -7.74
CA THR A 187 2.42 9.84 -7.61
C THR A 187 1.52 9.43 -6.44
N LYS A 188 1.41 10.27 -5.39
CA LYS A 188 0.42 10.07 -4.32
C LYS A 188 -1.01 10.33 -4.79
N ALA A 189 -1.23 11.35 -5.63
CA ALA A 189 -2.53 11.57 -6.27
C ALA A 189 -2.93 10.39 -7.18
N VAL A 190 -1.98 9.87 -7.97
CA VAL A 190 -2.19 8.68 -8.80
C VAL A 190 -2.51 7.45 -7.93
N ALA A 191 -1.86 7.29 -6.79
CA ALA A 191 -2.15 6.19 -5.86
C ALA A 191 -3.57 6.28 -5.28
N GLU A 192 -4.05 7.47 -4.91
CA GLU A 192 -5.42 7.66 -4.43
C GLU A 192 -6.47 7.25 -5.48
N ASP A 193 -6.25 7.58 -6.75
CA ASP A 193 -7.11 7.15 -7.85
C ASP A 193 -7.15 5.62 -8.01
N ILE A 194 -6.01 4.93 -7.87
CA ILE A 194 -5.94 3.46 -7.92
C ILE A 194 -6.84 2.85 -6.86
N LEU A 195 -6.78 3.38 -5.63
CA LEU A 195 -7.61 2.89 -4.54
C LEU A 195 -9.09 3.13 -4.82
N LEU A 196 -9.44 4.32 -5.31
CA LEU A 196 -10.82 4.67 -5.63
C LEU A 196 -11.40 3.77 -6.72
N VAL A 197 -10.65 3.55 -7.80
CA VAL A 197 -11.06 2.66 -8.90
C VAL A 197 -11.20 1.23 -8.42
N ASN A 198 -10.25 0.72 -7.61
CA ASN A 198 -10.37 -0.62 -7.04
C ASN A 198 -11.60 -0.75 -6.13
N TRP A 199 -11.90 0.28 -5.35
CA TRP A 199 -13.08 0.30 -4.49
C TRP A 199 -14.38 0.22 -5.32
N TYR A 200 -14.51 1.00 -6.39
CA TYR A 200 -15.69 0.90 -7.27
C TYR A 200 -15.84 -0.49 -7.90
N ILE A 201 -14.75 -1.10 -8.39
CA ILE A 201 -14.78 -2.46 -8.95
C ILE A 201 -15.29 -3.45 -7.91
N LEU A 202 -14.84 -3.37 -6.66
CA LEU A 202 -15.30 -4.26 -5.59
C LEU A 202 -16.78 -4.08 -5.27
N GLN A 203 -17.31 -2.85 -5.32
CA GLN A 203 -18.74 -2.60 -5.13
C GLN A 203 -19.58 -3.20 -6.27
N GLU A 204 -19.14 -3.05 -7.51
CA GLU A 204 -19.81 -3.66 -8.68
C GLU A 204 -19.84 -5.20 -8.56
N GLU A 205 -18.71 -5.83 -8.19
CA GLU A 205 -18.64 -7.28 -8.00
C GLU A 205 -19.52 -7.79 -6.83
N GLU A 206 -19.67 -7.01 -5.76
CA GLU A 206 -20.56 -7.35 -4.64
C GLU A 206 -22.03 -7.28 -5.06
N GLU A 207 -22.43 -6.23 -5.78
CA GLU A 207 -23.79 -6.10 -6.30
C GLU A 207 -24.15 -7.22 -7.27
N GLU A 208 -23.23 -7.64 -8.14
CA GLU A 208 -23.44 -8.76 -9.06
C GLU A 208 -23.66 -10.09 -8.31
N LYS A 209 -22.85 -10.37 -7.29
CA LYS A 209 -22.99 -11.57 -6.45
C LYS A 209 -24.31 -11.60 -5.68
N GLU A 210 -24.81 -10.46 -5.24
CA GLU A 210 -26.11 -10.37 -4.57
C GLU A 210 -27.26 -10.67 -5.55
N LYS A 211 -27.22 -10.08 -6.75
CA LYS A 211 -28.20 -10.34 -7.82
C LYS A 211 -28.21 -11.81 -8.24
N GLU A 212 -27.06 -12.49 -8.27
CA GLU A 212 -26.99 -13.92 -8.56
C GLU A 212 -27.62 -14.78 -7.47
N LYS A 213 -27.35 -14.49 -6.19
CA LYS A 213 -27.94 -15.19 -5.06
C LYS A 213 -29.46 -15.03 -4.99
N GLU A 214 -29.98 -13.85 -5.33
CA GLU A 214 -31.43 -13.61 -5.42
C GLU A 214 -32.07 -14.47 -6.51
N LYS A 215 -31.45 -14.53 -7.70
CA LYS A 215 -31.92 -15.39 -8.80
C LYS A 215 -31.87 -16.88 -8.48
N GLU A 216 -30.88 -17.34 -7.72
CA GLU A 216 -30.81 -18.73 -7.27
C GLU A 216 -31.92 -19.07 -6.28
N LYS A 217 -32.20 -18.19 -5.31
CA LYS A 217 -33.32 -18.35 -4.37
C LYS A 217 -34.68 -18.38 -5.07
N GLU A 218 -34.88 -17.54 -6.09
CA GLU A 218 -36.13 -17.54 -6.87
C GLU A 218 -36.32 -18.83 -7.68
N LYS A 219 -35.23 -19.52 -8.05
CA LYS A 219 -35.28 -20.82 -8.74
C LYS A 219 -35.51 -22.00 -7.80
N GLU A 220 -35.14 -21.91 -6.53
CA GLU A 220 -35.39 -22.97 -5.54
C GLU A 220 -36.84 -22.95 -4.99
N VAL A 221 -37.55 -21.84 -5.18
CA VAL A 221 -38.94 -21.64 -4.70
C VAL A 221 -39.99 -22.00 -5.76
N ASN A 222 -39.59 -22.25 -7.01
CA ASN A 222 -40.45 -22.66 -8.12
C ASN A 222 -40.18 -24.11 -8.56
#